data_AF-A0A2P2I7A3-F1
#
_entry.id   AF-A0A2P2I7A3-F1
#
_cell.length_a   1.000
_cell.length_b   1.000
_cell.length_c   1.000
_cell.angle_alpha   90.00
_cell.angle_beta   90.00
_cell.angle_gamma   90.00
#
_symmetry.space_group_name_H-M   'P 1'
#
loop_
_entity.id
_entity.type
_entity.pdbx_description
1 polymer ?
#
loop_
_entity_poly.entity_id
_entity_poly.type
_entity_poly.pdbx_seq_one_letter_code
_entity_poly.pdbx_strand_id
1 'polypeptide(L)'
;SLTQAASYVSLSPMFSVDTSLWSFEALLPTPVDNLIWAYYSFMPRHARYLLPPYNRTAMVVDGTEIITFDGAVLRAPPSSCKLLLAQYKSDSLIMQSQQAAAASSHFILKVSGITVEVKPDFTVTMNGQPISGPQQIQGEVKVYKMAEKIEVMTPTITLRVYKMSHTASVEVSGWTYGQLAGLLGTYDGEMGNDWMTPSGSRASSLQELVKSWREDQQCQIPSVSPFSPLHVPIVRMVQCNALFGVRTRCNPVVRQESFRKMCFTSRNACHVARAYSALCATKGVMDVFPLGC
;
A
#
# COMPACT_ATOMS: atom_id res chain seq x y z
N SER A 1 2.54 73.85 8.94
CA SER A 1 2.79 74.34 7.57
C SER A 1 2.84 73.13 6.65
N LEU A 2 1.89 73.03 5.74
CA LEU A 2 1.94 72.10 4.62
C LEU A 2 3.13 72.47 3.71
N THR A 3 3.68 71.45 3.04
CA THR A 3 4.62 71.45 1.90
C THR A 3 6.11 71.17 2.15
N GLN A 4 6.63 70.33 1.24
CA GLN A 4 7.97 69.71 1.11
C GLN A 4 8.13 68.42 1.94
N ALA A 5 7.77 67.21 1.49
CA ALA A 5 7.78 66.54 0.17
C ALA A 5 9.14 66.53 -0.53
N ALA A 6 9.65 65.30 -0.71
CA ALA A 6 10.80 64.86 -1.50
C ALA A 6 12.20 64.98 -0.85
N SER A 7 12.62 63.91 -0.15
CA SER A 7 13.83 63.16 -0.53
C SER A 7 14.05 61.94 0.39
N TYR A 8 14.41 60.81 -0.24
CA TYR A 8 14.89 59.55 0.36
C TYR A 8 13.87 58.57 0.96
N VAL A 9 13.12 57.89 0.08
CA VAL A 9 12.92 56.43 0.20
C VAL A 9 13.06 55.82 -1.18
N SER A 10 14.26 55.31 -1.48
CA SER A 10 14.47 54.37 -2.57
C SER A 10 13.88 53.02 -2.11
N LEU A 11 12.64 52.75 -2.49
CA LEU A 11 12.08 51.40 -2.43
C LEU A 11 12.36 50.74 -3.79
N SER A 12 13.36 49.86 -3.80
CA SER A 12 13.47 48.80 -4.79
C SER A 12 13.56 47.46 -4.05
N PRO A 13 12.62 46.52 -4.27
CA PRO A 13 12.45 45.30 -3.50
C PRO A 13 13.10 44.11 -4.22
N MET A 14 14.22 43.58 -3.73
CA MET A 14 14.76 42.30 -4.24
C MET A 14 15.61 41.57 -3.19
N PHE A 15 15.01 41.10 -2.10
CA PHE A 15 15.70 40.16 -1.18
C PHE A 15 14.79 39.12 -0.51
N SER A 16 13.65 38.75 -1.13
CA SER A 16 12.80 37.68 -0.57
C SER A 16 12.25 36.68 -1.59
N VAL A 17 12.61 36.79 -2.87
CA VAL A 17 12.16 35.85 -3.91
C VAL A 17 13.16 34.70 -4.10
N ASP A 18 14.46 34.97 -3.89
CA ASP A 18 15.51 33.96 -4.04
C ASP A 18 15.40 32.86 -2.99
N THR A 19 15.32 33.23 -1.70
CA THR A 19 15.26 32.25 -0.60
C THR A 19 14.03 31.33 -0.67
N SER A 20 12.93 31.81 -1.25
CA SER A 20 11.72 31.01 -1.46
C SER A 20 11.92 29.97 -2.57
N LEU A 21 12.55 30.35 -3.70
CA LEU A 21 12.84 29.45 -4.82
C LEU A 21 13.80 28.32 -4.43
N TRP A 22 14.85 28.60 -3.67
CA TRP A 22 15.79 27.57 -3.19
C TRP A 22 15.15 26.59 -2.20
N SER A 23 14.20 27.03 -1.38
CA SER A 23 13.42 26.12 -0.53
C SER A 23 12.46 25.21 -1.30
N PHE A 24 11.99 25.64 -2.48
CA PHE A 24 11.21 24.78 -3.38
C PHE A 24 12.08 23.77 -4.15
N GLU A 25 13.30 24.13 -4.54
CA GLU A 25 14.26 23.19 -5.17
C GLU A 25 14.64 22.03 -4.25
N ALA A 26 14.75 22.28 -2.93
CA ALA A 26 15.05 21.22 -1.96
C ALA A 26 13.91 20.18 -1.81
N LEU A 27 12.68 20.57 -2.18
CA LEU A 27 11.46 19.75 -2.12
C LEU A 27 11.14 19.04 -3.44
N LEU A 28 11.69 19.50 -4.56
CA LEU A 28 11.51 18.86 -5.85
C LEU A 28 12.51 17.70 -6.01
N PRO A 29 12.05 16.49 -6.38
CA PRO A 29 12.91 15.32 -6.56
C PRO A 29 13.87 15.47 -7.76
N THR A 30 13.66 16.48 -8.62
CA THR A 30 14.47 16.83 -9.80
C THR A 30 14.65 18.34 -9.86
N PRO A 31 15.85 18.85 -10.20
CA PRO A 31 16.08 20.29 -10.39
C PRO A 31 15.15 20.88 -11.47
N VAL A 32 14.77 22.15 -11.29
CA VAL A 32 13.70 22.82 -12.06
C VAL A 32 14.11 23.12 -13.50
N ASP A 33 15.42 23.06 -13.80
CA ASP A 33 16.01 23.18 -15.13
C ASP A 33 15.53 22.11 -16.13
N ASN A 34 14.88 21.05 -15.63
CA ASN A 34 14.38 19.94 -16.41
C ASN A 34 12.91 19.61 -16.15
N LEU A 35 12.04 20.62 -16.00
CA LEU A 35 10.59 20.42 -15.89
C LEU A 35 10.00 19.55 -17.02
N ILE A 36 10.55 19.65 -18.24
CA ILE A 36 10.16 18.81 -19.38
C ILE A 36 10.58 17.35 -19.15
N TRP A 37 11.79 17.13 -18.63
CA TRP A 37 12.28 15.77 -18.32
C TRP A 37 11.58 15.17 -17.11
N ALA A 38 11.25 15.99 -16.10
CA ALA A 38 10.38 15.62 -14.99
C ALA A 38 8.99 15.24 -15.52
N TYR A 39 8.40 16.06 -16.40
CA TYR A 39 7.14 15.74 -17.07
C TYR A 39 7.21 14.40 -17.80
N TYR A 40 8.19 14.17 -18.68
CA TYR A 40 8.30 12.88 -19.40
C TYR A 40 8.70 11.69 -18.51
N SER A 41 9.39 11.92 -17.38
CA SER A 41 9.76 10.87 -16.42
C SER A 41 8.61 10.49 -15.50
N PHE A 42 7.73 11.43 -15.16
CA PHE A 42 6.62 11.23 -14.23
C PHE A 42 5.27 11.09 -14.91
N MET A 43 5.15 11.39 -16.21
CA MET A 43 3.95 11.13 -16.99
C MET A 43 3.68 9.62 -16.99
N PRO A 44 2.58 9.16 -16.40
CA PRO A 44 2.25 7.74 -16.36
C PRO A 44 2.18 7.20 -17.78
N ARG A 45 2.74 6.01 -18.01
CA ARG A 45 2.71 5.36 -19.33
C ARG A 45 1.29 5.10 -19.86
N HIS A 46 0.25 5.23 -19.02
CA HIS A 46 -1.14 4.94 -19.36
C HIS A 46 -2.04 6.10 -18.92
N ALA A 47 -2.95 6.53 -19.81
CA ALA A 47 -3.86 7.65 -19.59
C ALA A 47 -4.80 7.48 -18.37
N ARG A 48 -5.08 6.24 -17.96
CA ARG A 48 -5.91 5.91 -16.77
C ARG A 48 -5.36 6.44 -15.44
N TYR A 49 -4.10 6.89 -15.42
CA TYR A 49 -3.48 7.48 -14.24
C TYR A 49 -3.43 9.02 -14.30
N LEU A 50 -3.90 9.62 -15.40
CA LEU A 50 -3.92 11.07 -15.60
C LEU A 50 -5.24 11.69 -15.16
N LEU A 51 -6.36 11.00 -15.39
CA LEU A 51 -7.70 11.49 -15.09
C LEU A 51 -8.41 10.59 -14.07
N PRO A 52 -9.11 11.15 -13.07
CA PRO A 52 -9.86 10.38 -12.09
C PRO A 52 -11.03 9.63 -12.76
N PRO A 53 -11.53 8.54 -12.15
CA PRO A 53 -11.12 8.03 -10.85
C PRO A 53 -9.88 7.13 -10.93
N TYR A 54 -8.94 7.33 -10.01
CA TYR A 54 -7.65 6.65 -10.02
C TYR A 54 -7.72 5.27 -9.36
N ASN A 55 -6.95 4.29 -9.83
CA ASN A 55 -6.81 3.04 -9.08
C ASN A 55 -5.97 3.26 -7.81
N ARG A 56 -6.27 2.51 -6.75
CA ARG A 56 -5.44 2.48 -5.53
C ARG A 56 -5.04 1.09 -5.14
N THR A 57 -3.93 1.02 -4.40
CA THR A 57 -3.26 -0.23 -4.10
C THR A 57 -2.97 -0.28 -2.61
N ALA A 58 -3.55 -1.26 -1.95
CA ALA A 58 -3.22 -1.65 -0.59
C ALA A 58 -2.18 -2.79 -0.60
N MET A 59 -1.52 -3.00 0.53
CA MET A 59 -0.47 -4.01 0.68
C MET A 59 -0.64 -4.83 1.94
N VAL A 60 -0.29 -6.11 1.84
CA VAL A 60 -0.09 -7.03 2.96
C VAL A 60 1.34 -7.56 2.89
N VAL A 61 2.07 -7.52 3.99
CA VAL A 61 3.44 -8.01 4.13
C VAL A 61 3.48 -9.05 5.26
N ASP A 62 4.12 -10.19 5.00
CA ASP A 62 4.26 -11.31 5.95
C ASP A 62 2.93 -11.85 6.52
N GLY A 63 1.80 -11.50 5.89
CA GLY A 63 0.47 -11.89 6.36
C GLY A 63 0.00 -11.18 7.62
N THR A 64 0.73 -10.19 8.09
CA THR A 64 0.46 -9.52 9.37
C THR A 64 0.47 -8.01 9.27
N GLU A 65 1.40 -7.44 8.51
CA GLU A 65 1.53 -6.00 8.33
C GLU A 65 0.68 -5.53 7.14
N ILE A 66 -0.15 -4.50 7.34
CA ILE A 66 -1.12 -4.04 6.34
C ILE A 66 -0.90 -2.54 6.09
N ILE A 67 -0.91 -2.15 4.81
CA ILE A 67 -1.10 -0.75 4.37
C ILE A 67 -2.45 -0.69 3.66
N THR A 68 -3.36 0.13 4.17
CA THR A 68 -4.70 0.36 3.58
C THR A 68 -4.63 1.14 2.27
N PHE A 69 -5.76 1.29 1.57
CA PHE A 69 -5.81 2.05 0.33
C PHE A 69 -5.41 3.54 0.50
N ASP A 70 -5.69 4.11 1.67
CA ASP A 70 -5.42 5.52 1.97
C ASP A 70 -4.11 5.73 2.77
N GLY A 71 -3.45 4.63 3.12
CA GLY A 71 -2.07 4.61 3.61
C GLY A 71 -1.90 4.41 5.12
N ALA A 72 -2.98 4.09 5.84
CA ALA A 72 -2.91 3.68 7.24
C ALA A 72 -2.10 2.39 7.38
N VAL A 73 -1.26 2.34 8.42
CA VAL A 73 -0.45 1.16 8.73
C VAL A 73 -1.11 0.42 9.87
N LEU A 74 -1.58 -0.80 9.60
CA LEU A 74 -2.28 -1.67 10.53
C LEU A 74 -1.49 -2.97 10.72
N ARG A 75 -1.87 -3.73 11.75
CA ARG A 75 -1.35 -5.09 11.97
C ARG A 75 -2.45 -6.04 12.40
N ALA A 76 -2.57 -7.16 11.68
CA ALA A 76 -3.30 -8.33 12.11
C ALA A 76 -2.31 -9.34 12.73
N PRO A 77 -2.59 -9.92 13.91
CA PRO A 77 -1.72 -10.94 14.47
C PRO A 77 -1.88 -12.25 13.66
N PRO A 78 -0.82 -13.08 13.57
CA PRO A 78 -0.92 -14.37 12.90
C PRO A 78 -2.01 -15.22 13.57
N SER A 79 -2.98 -15.68 12.78
CA SER A 79 -4.08 -16.50 13.25
C SER A 79 -4.64 -17.32 12.10
N SER A 80 -5.23 -18.48 12.40
CA SER A 80 -5.96 -19.29 11.44
C SER A 80 -7.34 -18.69 11.09
N CYS A 81 -7.68 -17.50 11.58
CA CYS A 81 -8.93 -16.84 11.28
C CYS A 81 -8.94 -16.27 9.87
N LYS A 82 -10.09 -16.39 9.20
CA LYS A 82 -10.36 -15.69 7.95
C LYS A 82 -10.77 -14.25 8.25
N LEU A 83 -10.02 -13.31 7.69
CA LEU A 83 -10.23 -11.87 7.85
C LEU A 83 -10.65 -11.28 6.50
N LEU A 84 -11.72 -10.48 6.51
CA LEU A 84 -12.17 -9.75 5.34
C LEU A 84 -11.24 -8.55 5.09
N LEU A 85 -10.51 -8.59 3.98
CA LEU A 85 -9.60 -7.51 3.58
C LEU A 85 -10.33 -6.41 2.82
N ALA A 86 -11.11 -6.79 1.81
CA ALA A 86 -11.88 -5.85 1.01
C ALA A 86 -13.15 -6.52 0.50
N GLN A 87 -14.24 -5.75 0.45
CA GLN A 87 -15.52 -6.13 -0.10
C GLN A 87 -16.05 -5.00 -0.96
N TYR A 88 -16.50 -5.34 -2.17
CA TYR A 88 -17.18 -4.44 -3.08
C TYR A 88 -18.44 -5.13 -3.60
N LYS A 89 -19.62 -4.69 -3.16
CA LYS A 89 -20.88 -5.37 -3.46
C LYS A 89 -20.80 -6.85 -3.05
N SER A 90 -20.89 -7.78 -4.01
CA SER A 90 -20.75 -9.23 -3.80
C SER A 90 -19.31 -9.74 -3.84
N ASP A 91 -18.37 -8.92 -4.33
CA ASP A 91 -16.98 -9.33 -4.47
C ASP A 91 -16.28 -9.22 -3.12
N SER A 92 -15.56 -10.26 -2.72
CA SER A 92 -14.86 -10.28 -1.43
C SER A 92 -13.45 -10.83 -1.57
N LEU A 93 -12.48 -10.15 -0.96
CA LEU A 93 -11.12 -10.62 -0.76
C LEU A 93 -10.92 -10.92 0.72
N ILE A 94 -10.52 -12.15 1.01
CA ILE A 94 -10.30 -12.66 2.37
C ILE A 94 -8.85 -13.13 2.48
N MET A 95 -8.26 -12.92 3.65
CA MET A 95 -6.95 -13.43 4.00
C MET A 95 -7.05 -14.36 5.20
N GLN A 96 -6.24 -15.41 5.19
CA GLN A 96 -6.00 -16.27 6.33
C GLN A 96 -4.48 -16.41 6.51
N SER A 97 -3.98 -15.95 7.65
CA SER A 97 -2.58 -16.06 8.01
C SER A 97 -2.30 -17.44 8.64
N GLN A 98 -1.03 -17.78 8.84
CA GLN A 98 -0.62 -18.99 9.56
C GLN A 98 0.15 -18.63 10.83
N GLN A 99 0.02 -19.44 11.87
CA GLN A 99 0.73 -19.21 13.13
C GLN A 99 2.24 -19.44 13.02
N ALA A 100 2.68 -20.26 12.06
CA ALA A 100 4.09 -20.54 11.82
C ALA A 100 4.83 -19.30 11.28
N ALA A 101 6.00 -18.98 11.84
CA ALA A 101 6.72 -17.72 11.61
C ALA A 101 7.23 -17.48 10.17
N ALA A 102 7.13 -18.47 9.27
CA ALA A 102 7.65 -18.41 7.90
C ALA A 102 6.62 -18.81 6.82
N ALA A 103 5.36 -19.01 7.18
CA ALA A 103 4.33 -19.44 6.24
C ALA A 103 3.68 -18.25 5.53
N SER A 104 3.60 -18.30 4.21
CA SER A 104 2.87 -17.31 3.40
C SER A 104 1.37 -17.31 3.71
N SER A 105 0.69 -16.20 3.43
CA SER A 105 -0.76 -16.11 3.65
C SER A 105 -1.56 -16.82 2.57
N HIS A 106 -2.71 -17.35 2.98
CA HIS A 106 -3.74 -17.86 2.09
C HIS A 106 -4.69 -16.72 1.73
N PHE A 107 -4.88 -16.47 0.42
CA PHE A 107 -5.81 -15.46 -0.07
C PHE A 107 -6.96 -16.10 -0.83
N ILE A 108 -8.18 -15.64 -0.56
CA ILE A 108 -9.41 -16.16 -1.17
C ILE A 108 -10.14 -14.97 -1.79
N LEU A 109 -10.25 -14.96 -3.12
CA LEU A 109 -10.99 -13.96 -3.87
C LEU A 109 -12.28 -14.60 -4.43
N LYS A 110 -13.43 -14.04 -4.07
CA LYS A 110 -14.74 -14.45 -4.57
C LYS A 110 -15.31 -13.34 -5.45
N VAL A 111 -15.61 -13.64 -6.71
CA VAL A 111 -16.19 -12.68 -7.68
C VAL A 111 -17.18 -13.41 -8.58
N SER A 112 -18.40 -12.89 -8.69
CA SER A 112 -19.45 -13.44 -9.57
C SER A 112 -19.66 -14.96 -9.46
N GLY A 113 -19.61 -15.50 -8.24
CA GLY A 113 -19.74 -16.94 -7.95
C GLY A 113 -18.49 -17.79 -8.21
N ILE A 114 -17.43 -17.20 -8.75
CA ILE A 114 -16.12 -17.85 -8.93
C ILE A 114 -15.28 -17.61 -7.67
N THR A 115 -14.68 -18.67 -7.15
CA THR A 115 -13.74 -18.59 -6.01
C THR A 115 -12.34 -18.94 -6.48
N VAL A 116 -11.40 -18.02 -6.33
CA VAL A 116 -9.97 -18.24 -6.57
C VAL A 116 -9.24 -18.23 -5.24
N GLU A 117 -8.46 -19.27 -4.98
CA GLU A 117 -7.64 -19.40 -3.77
C GLU A 117 -6.16 -19.45 -4.15
N VAL A 118 -5.36 -18.57 -3.55
CA VAL A 118 -3.90 -18.58 -3.63
C VAL A 118 -3.36 -19.08 -2.31
N LYS A 119 -2.89 -20.32 -2.29
CA LYS A 119 -2.48 -21.03 -1.07
C LYS A 119 -1.06 -20.65 -0.64
N PRO A 120 -0.68 -20.89 0.63
CA PRO A 120 0.65 -20.57 1.16
C PRO A 120 1.83 -21.19 0.38
N ASP A 121 1.62 -22.35 -0.23
CA ASP A 121 2.58 -23.08 -1.04
C ASP A 121 2.69 -22.56 -2.49
N PHE A 122 2.07 -21.40 -2.78
CA PHE A 122 2.05 -20.78 -4.10
C PHE A 122 1.30 -21.61 -5.16
N THR A 123 0.39 -22.48 -4.72
CA THR A 123 -0.60 -23.13 -5.60
C THR A 123 -1.85 -22.27 -5.74
N VAL A 124 -2.52 -22.41 -6.88
CA VAL A 124 -3.75 -21.68 -7.17
C VAL A 124 -4.84 -22.67 -7.55
N THR A 125 -6.00 -22.52 -6.92
CA THR A 125 -7.21 -23.27 -7.28
C THR A 125 -8.30 -22.30 -7.69
N MET A 126 -9.08 -22.67 -8.70
CA MET A 126 -10.29 -21.96 -9.11
C MET A 126 -11.48 -22.91 -8.97
N ASN A 127 -12.47 -22.52 -8.18
CA ASN A 127 -13.64 -23.32 -7.78
C ASN A 127 -13.24 -24.68 -7.18
N GLY A 128 -12.21 -24.68 -6.33
CA GLY A 128 -11.67 -25.87 -5.67
C GLY A 128 -10.78 -26.76 -6.55
N GLN A 129 -10.70 -26.51 -7.86
CA GLN A 129 -9.86 -27.28 -8.78
C GLN A 129 -8.53 -26.56 -9.03
N PRO A 130 -7.37 -27.24 -9.00
CA PRO A 130 -6.09 -26.64 -9.40
C PRO A 130 -6.15 -26.07 -10.81
N ILE A 131 -5.51 -24.93 -11.04
CA ILE A 131 -5.50 -24.34 -12.38
C ILE A 131 -4.69 -25.20 -13.36
N SER A 132 -5.14 -25.26 -14.61
CA SER A 132 -4.46 -26.00 -15.68
C SER A 132 -3.44 -25.09 -16.39
N GLY A 133 -2.23 -25.01 -15.87
CA GLY A 133 -1.11 -24.30 -16.48
C GLY A 133 -0.84 -22.87 -15.96
N PRO A 134 -0.07 -22.06 -16.70
CA PRO A 134 0.37 -20.74 -16.26
C PRO A 134 -0.72 -19.67 -16.34
N GLN A 135 -1.84 -19.97 -17.00
CA GLN A 135 -2.95 -19.04 -17.14
C GLN A 135 -4.28 -19.78 -17.17
N GLN A 136 -5.30 -19.22 -16.52
CA GLN A 136 -6.67 -19.68 -16.65
C GLN A 136 -7.64 -18.49 -16.63
N ILE A 137 -8.69 -18.56 -17.46
CA ILE A 137 -9.72 -17.52 -17.55
C ILE A 137 -11.08 -18.18 -17.35
N GLN A 138 -11.92 -17.60 -16.51
CA GLN A 138 -13.31 -17.99 -16.37
C GLN A 138 -14.17 -16.73 -16.18
N GLY A 139 -15.01 -16.42 -17.18
CA GLY A 139 -15.77 -15.17 -17.21
C GLY A 139 -14.83 -13.95 -17.17
N GLU A 140 -15.06 -13.08 -16.19
CA GLU A 140 -14.26 -11.86 -15.98
C GLU A 140 -13.02 -12.08 -15.11
N VAL A 141 -12.85 -13.29 -14.56
CA VAL A 141 -11.72 -13.64 -13.69
C VAL A 141 -10.59 -14.21 -14.54
N LYS A 142 -9.41 -13.59 -14.43
CA LYS A 142 -8.18 -14.03 -15.11
C LYS A 142 -7.10 -14.33 -14.09
N VAL A 143 -6.53 -15.52 -14.16
CA VAL A 143 -5.45 -15.97 -13.29
C VAL A 143 -4.20 -16.15 -14.13
N TYR A 144 -3.09 -15.57 -13.68
CA TYR A 144 -1.75 -15.75 -14.23
C TYR A 144 -0.81 -16.23 -13.13
N LYS A 145 -0.19 -17.39 -13.32
CA LYS A 145 0.81 -17.96 -12.42
C LYS A 145 2.19 -17.91 -13.09
N MET A 146 3.03 -17.00 -12.61
CA MET A 146 4.46 -16.90 -12.95
C MET A 146 5.30 -17.52 -11.82
N ALA A 147 6.61 -17.66 -12.04
CA ALA A 147 7.52 -18.26 -11.05
C ALA A 147 7.53 -17.50 -9.71
N GLU A 148 7.58 -16.17 -9.76
CA GLU A 148 7.73 -15.29 -8.59
C GLU A 148 6.48 -14.46 -8.27
N LYS A 149 5.44 -14.56 -9.10
CA LYS A 149 4.22 -13.77 -8.96
C LYS A 149 2.98 -14.54 -9.41
N ILE A 150 1.94 -14.52 -8.60
CA ILE A 150 0.58 -14.91 -9.01
C ILE A 150 -0.24 -13.63 -9.14
N GLU A 151 -1.01 -13.50 -10.22
CA GLU A 151 -1.85 -12.35 -10.48
C GLU A 151 -3.27 -12.84 -10.80
N VAL A 152 -4.24 -12.41 -9.98
CA VAL A 152 -5.67 -12.69 -10.15
C VAL A 152 -6.34 -11.35 -10.44
N MET A 153 -6.90 -11.22 -11.63
CA MET A 153 -7.46 -9.97 -12.13
C MET A 153 -8.97 -10.12 -12.32
N THR A 154 -9.71 -9.14 -11.83
CA THR A 154 -11.14 -8.93 -12.09
C THR A 154 -11.37 -7.47 -12.51
N PRO A 155 -12.58 -7.07 -12.94
CA PRO A 155 -12.86 -5.67 -13.29
C PRO A 155 -12.67 -4.69 -12.12
N THR A 156 -12.81 -5.17 -10.89
CA THR A 156 -12.87 -4.37 -9.67
C THR A 156 -11.62 -4.52 -8.80
N ILE A 157 -11.09 -5.75 -8.69
CA ILE A 157 -9.99 -6.12 -7.80
C ILE A 157 -8.91 -6.86 -8.60
N THR A 158 -7.66 -6.44 -8.45
CA THR A 158 -6.49 -7.20 -8.90
C THR A 158 -5.63 -7.56 -7.70
N LEU A 159 -5.55 -8.86 -7.39
CA LEU A 159 -4.69 -9.42 -6.36
C LEU A 159 -3.38 -9.89 -6.99
N ARG A 160 -2.24 -9.45 -6.45
CA ARG A 160 -0.92 -9.95 -6.83
C ARG A 160 -0.21 -10.50 -5.60
N VAL A 161 0.21 -11.75 -5.65
CA VAL A 161 0.94 -12.42 -4.57
C VAL A 161 2.38 -12.67 -5.04
N TYR A 162 3.35 -12.18 -4.28
CA TYR A 162 4.77 -12.21 -4.60
C TYR A 162 5.49 -13.23 -3.69
N LYS A 163 6.18 -14.18 -4.31
CA LYS A 163 6.76 -15.33 -3.60
C LYS A 163 7.94 -14.92 -2.72
N MET A 164 8.98 -14.31 -3.29
CA MET A 164 10.21 -13.94 -2.56
C MET A 164 10.05 -12.88 -1.47
N SER A 165 9.09 -11.97 -1.62
CA SER A 165 8.87 -10.89 -0.66
C SER A 165 7.83 -11.23 0.40
N HIS A 166 7.14 -12.38 0.30
CA HIS A 166 6.02 -12.75 1.16
C HIS A 166 4.95 -11.64 1.25
N THR A 167 4.67 -11.00 0.12
CA THR A 167 3.76 -9.84 0.04
C THR A 167 2.61 -10.10 -0.90
N ALA A 168 1.50 -9.41 -0.64
CA ALA A 168 0.39 -9.31 -1.57
C ALA A 168 0.01 -7.84 -1.79
N SER A 169 -0.21 -7.47 -3.05
CA SER A 169 -0.80 -6.18 -3.40
C SER A 169 -2.24 -6.37 -3.85
N VAL A 170 -3.10 -5.46 -3.42
CA VAL A 170 -4.51 -5.45 -3.78
C VAL A 170 -4.76 -4.12 -4.46
N GLU A 171 -4.92 -4.14 -5.77
CA GLU A 171 -5.30 -2.97 -6.54
C GLU A 171 -6.81 -2.96 -6.78
N VAL A 172 -7.45 -1.85 -6.51
CA VAL A 172 -8.88 -1.64 -6.75
C VAL A 172 -9.10 -0.57 -7.81
N SER A 173 -10.15 -0.76 -8.58
CA SER A 173 -10.59 0.18 -9.60
C SER A 173 -11.01 1.51 -8.99
N GLY A 174 -10.65 2.63 -9.62
CA GLY A 174 -11.06 3.96 -9.16
C GLY A 174 -12.58 4.13 -8.99
N TRP A 175 -13.36 3.39 -9.78
CA TRP A 175 -14.82 3.39 -9.70
C TRP A 175 -15.39 2.83 -8.38
N THR A 176 -14.54 2.26 -7.52
CA THR A 176 -14.91 1.74 -6.20
C THR A 176 -14.68 2.75 -5.06
N TYR A 177 -14.30 3.99 -5.38
CA TYR A 177 -14.02 5.05 -4.40
C TYR A 177 -15.17 5.22 -3.40
N GLY A 178 -14.85 5.12 -2.10
CA GLY A 178 -15.80 5.23 -0.99
C GLY A 178 -16.85 4.12 -0.90
N GLN A 179 -16.71 3.03 -1.65
CA GLN A 179 -17.67 1.92 -1.71
C GLN A 179 -17.10 0.59 -1.22
N LEU A 180 -15.86 0.60 -0.73
CA LEU A 180 -15.22 -0.58 -0.17
C LEU A 180 -15.49 -0.70 1.32
N ALA A 181 -15.46 -1.94 1.81
CA ALA A 181 -15.49 -2.27 3.24
C ALA A 181 -14.46 -3.37 3.53
N GLY A 182 -13.86 -3.36 4.72
CA GLY A 182 -12.87 -4.36 5.11
C GLY A 182 -11.65 -3.73 5.78
N LEU A 183 -10.70 -4.58 6.20
CA LEU A 183 -9.45 -4.14 6.83
C LEU A 183 -8.56 -3.25 5.97
N LEU A 184 -8.75 -3.23 4.65
CA LEU A 184 -8.00 -2.37 3.74
C LEU A 184 -8.59 -0.96 3.58
N GLY A 185 -9.70 -0.67 4.27
CA GLY A 185 -10.33 0.66 4.28
C GLY A 185 -11.42 0.87 3.23
N THR A 186 -12.01 2.06 3.22
CA THR A 186 -13.11 2.47 2.32
C THR A 186 -12.64 3.03 0.98
N TYR A 187 -11.34 3.34 0.87
CA TYR A 187 -10.75 4.01 -0.29
C TYR A 187 -11.47 5.32 -0.63
N ASP A 188 -11.49 6.25 0.32
CA ASP A 188 -12.04 7.60 0.11
C ASP A 188 -10.99 8.71 0.32
N GLY A 189 -9.74 8.35 0.57
CA GLY A 189 -8.65 9.29 0.78
C GLY A 189 -8.50 9.79 2.22
N GLU A 190 -9.35 9.35 3.15
CA GLU A 190 -9.30 9.73 4.56
C GLU A 190 -8.71 8.61 5.42
N MET A 191 -7.40 8.63 5.63
CA MET A 191 -6.70 7.65 6.46
C MET A 191 -7.27 7.52 7.89
N GLY A 192 -7.94 8.56 8.40
CA GLY A 192 -8.62 8.53 9.68
C GLY A 192 -9.71 7.46 9.77
N ASN A 193 -10.48 7.22 8.71
CA ASN A 193 -11.62 6.29 8.77
C ASN A 193 -11.25 4.82 8.44
N ASP A 194 -9.98 4.53 8.13
CA ASP A 194 -9.48 3.17 7.95
C ASP A 194 -9.58 2.30 9.22
N TRP A 195 -9.96 2.90 10.35
CA TRP A 195 -10.23 2.22 11.63
C TRP A 195 -11.71 1.94 11.85
N MET A 196 -12.53 1.99 10.80
CA MET A 196 -13.96 1.70 10.88
C MET A 196 -14.22 0.20 10.95
N THR A 197 -15.21 -0.16 11.75
CA THR A 197 -15.75 -1.52 11.90
C THR A 197 -16.94 -1.72 10.95
N PRO A 198 -17.43 -2.96 10.75
CA PRO A 198 -18.60 -3.21 9.90
C PRO A 198 -19.87 -2.46 10.33
N SER A 199 -19.99 -2.09 11.61
CA SER A 199 -21.12 -1.30 12.13
C SER A 199 -21.04 0.19 11.80
N GLY A 200 -19.96 0.64 11.15
CA GLY A 200 -19.71 2.06 10.87
C GLY A 200 -19.22 2.85 12.08
N SER A 201 -18.84 2.18 13.17
CA SER A 201 -18.17 2.82 14.30
C SER A 201 -16.65 2.72 14.18
N ARG A 202 -15.94 3.75 14.67
CA ARG A 202 -14.48 3.71 14.78
C ARG A 202 -14.06 2.75 15.90
N ALA A 203 -13.19 1.80 15.60
CA ALA A 203 -12.58 0.92 16.59
C ALA A 203 -11.70 1.70 17.58
N SER A 204 -11.79 1.36 18.86
CA SER A 204 -10.98 1.95 19.93
C SER A 204 -9.54 1.40 19.98
N SER A 205 -9.33 0.22 19.40
CA SER A 205 -8.03 -0.46 19.38
C SER A 205 -7.85 -1.28 18.11
N LEU A 206 -6.60 -1.56 17.76
CA LEU A 206 -6.26 -2.45 16.65
C LEU A 206 -6.81 -3.87 16.86
N GLN A 207 -6.88 -4.32 18.12
CA GLN A 207 -7.47 -5.61 18.47
C GLN A 207 -8.96 -5.68 18.11
N GLU A 208 -9.71 -4.64 18.46
CA GLU A 208 -11.13 -4.53 18.15
C GLU A 208 -11.35 -4.46 16.65
N LEU A 209 -10.55 -3.65 15.95
CA LEU A 209 -10.62 -3.52 14.49
C LEU A 209 -10.46 -4.89 13.82
N VAL A 210 -9.37 -5.60 14.09
CA VAL A 210 -9.09 -6.92 13.47
C VAL A 210 -10.16 -7.95 13.85
N LYS A 211 -10.65 -7.93 15.09
CA LYS A 211 -11.75 -8.82 15.53
C LYS A 211 -13.07 -8.53 14.81
N SER A 212 -13.36 -7.27 14.52
CA SER A 212 -14.62 -6.89 13.89
C SER A 212 -14.74 -7.40 12.44
N TRP A 213 -13.61 -7.58 11.76
CA TRP A 213 -13.54 -8.01 10.34
C TRP A 213 -13.30 -9.51 10.15
N ARG A 214 -13.50 -10.35 11.18
CA ARG A 214 -13.42 -11.81 11.05
C ARG A 214 -14.70 -12.41 10.45
N GLU A 215 -14.54 -13.39 9.58
CA GLU A 215 -15.67 -14.11 8.97
C GLU A 215 -16.39 -14.99 10.01
N ASP A 216 -15.63 -15.66 10.89
CA ASP A 216 -16.18 -16.54 11.93
C ASP A 216 -16.00 -15.90 13.31
N GLN A 217 -17.14 -15.61 13.97
CA GLN A 217 -17.17 -15.00 15.30
C GLN A 217 -16.63 -15.92 16.40
N GLN A 218 -16.63 -17.23 16.19
CA GLN A 218 -16.03 -18.20 17.12
C GLN A 218 -14.50 -18.24 17.01
N CYS A 219 -13.94 -17.73 15.92
CA CYS A 219 -12.50 -17.72 15.71
C CYS A 219 -11.81 -16.74 16.65
N GLN A 220 -10.82 -17.26 17.39
CA GLN A 220 -10.08 -16.52 18.39
C GLN A 220 -8.85 -15.86 17.77
N ILE A 221 -8.89 -14.54 17.68
CA ILE A 221 -7.76 -13.73 17.22
C ILE A 221 -6.88 -13.43 18.44
N PRO A 222 -5.57 -13.77 18.40
CA PRO A 222 -4.63 -13.46 19.47
C PRO A 222 -4.57 -11.96 19.79
N SER A 223 -4.08 -11.63 20.97
CA SER A 223 -3.91 -10.24 21.39
C SER A 223 -2.86 -9.52 20.52
N VAL A 224 -3.19 -8.32 20.05
CA VAL A 224 -2.30 -7.41 19.34
C VAL A 224 -1.65 -6.47 20.35
N SER A 225 -0.35 -6.62 20.56
CA SER A 225 0.40 -5.70 21.41
C SER A 225 0.46 -4.31 20.75
N PRO A 226 0.11 -3.23 21.48
CA PRO A 226 0.24 -1.88 20.96
C PRO A 226 1.70 -1.59 20.65
N PHE A 227 1.95 -0.95 19.51
CA PHE A 227 3.29 -0.52 19.15
C PHE A 227 3.70 0.67 20.01
N SER A 228 4.92 0.64 20.52
CA SER A 228 5.54 1.76 21.21
C SER A 228 6.80 2.19 20.45
N PRO A 229 6.85 3.42 19.90
CA PRO A 229 8.03 3.95 19.22
C PRO A 229 9.31 3.92 20.09
N LEU A 230 9.15 4.03 21.41
CA LEU A 230 10.25 4.00 22.38
C LEU A 230 10.94 2.64 22.48
N HIS A 231 10.29 1.57 22.02
CA HIS A 231 10.78 0.20 22.13
C HIS A 231 11.38 -0.34 20.83
N VAL A 232 11.57 0.51 19.81
CA VAL A 232 12.25 0.09 18.56
C VAL A 232 13.75 0.02 18.81
N PRO A 233 14.41 -1.15 18.61
CA PRO A 233 15.84 -1.26 18.75
C PRO A 233 16.58 -0.30 17.80
N ILE A 234 17.66 0.34 18.27
CA ILE A 234 18.45 1.31 17.48
C ILE A 234 18.90 0.71 16.15
N VAL A 235 19.34 -0.56 16.16
CA VAL A 235 19.75 -1.28 14.94
C VAL A 235 18.62 -1.32 13.91
N ARG A 236 17.36 -1.56 14.34
CA ARG A 236 16.20 -1.54 13.45
C ARG A 236 15.92 -0.13 12.93
N MET A 237 16.06 0.90 13.78
CA MET A 237 15.89 2.29 13.35
C MET A 237 16.90 2.66 12.25
N VAL A 238 18.18 2.34 12.45
CA VAL A 238 19.24 2.58 11.45
C VAL A 238 18.96 1.81 10.17
N GLN A 239 18.58 0.53 10.27
CA GLN A 239 18.26 -0.29 9.10
C GLN A 239 17.08 0.30 8.28
N CYS A 240 15.98 0.65 8.92
CA CYS A 240 14.82 1.22 8.23
C CYS A 240 15.14 2.61 7.66
N ASN A 241 15.96 3.42 8.34
CA ASN A 241 16.40 4.70 7.80
C ASN A 241 17.36 4.54 6.62
N ALA A 242 18.21 3.52 6.61
CA ALA A 242 19.03 3.20 5.45
C ALA A 242 18.18 2.71 4.27
N LEU A 243 17.18 1.86 4.54
CA LEU A 243 16.26 1.35 3.51
C LEU A 243 15.34 2.45 2.94
N PHE A 244 14.83 3.38 3.75
CA PHE A 244 13.84 4.36 3.28
C PHE A 244 14.35 5.80 3.25
N GLY A 245 15.62 6.04 3.56
CA GLY A 245 16.25 7.36 3.56
C GLY A 245 16.94 7.72 2.24
N VAL A 246 17.20 6.74 1.37
CA VAL A 246 17.75 6.98 0.04
C VAL A 246 16.68 7.64 -0.84
N ARG A 247 17.02 8.75 -1.50
CA ARG A 247 16.14 9.34 -2.52
C ARG A 247 16.07 8.38 -3.71
N THR A 248 14.92 7.74 -3.86
CA THR A 248 14.66 6.82 -4.97
C THR A 248 13.78 7.48 -6.02
N ARG A 249 13.77 6.95 -7.25
CA ARG A 249 12.82 7.36 -8.31
C ARG A 249 11.37 7.02 -7.92
N CYS A 250 11.19 6.18 -6.90
CA CYS A 250 9.90 5.77 -6.41
C CYS A 250 9.20 6.79 -5.51
N ASN A 251 9.96 7.59 -4.76
CA ASN A 251 9.41 8.50 -3.74
C ASN A 251 8.30 9.44 -4.26
N PRO A 252 8.33 9.95 -5.50
CA PRO A 252 7.27 10.80 -6.04
C PRO A 252 5.95 10.05 -6.34
N VAL A 253 5.99 8.73 -6.53
CA VAL A 253 4.84 7.91 -6.93
C VAL A 253 4.29 7.01 -5.81
N VAL A 254 5.12 6.69 -4.81
CA VAL A 254 4.73 5.87 -3.66
C VAL A 254 5.10 6.58 -2.36
N ARG A 255 4.15 6.65 -1.42
CA ARG A 255 4.37 7.23 -0.09
C ARG A 255 5.30 6.35 0.76
N GLN A 256 6.59 6.71 0.80
CA GLN A 256 7.61 5.99 1.58
C GLN A 256 7.31 5.91 3.09
N GLU A 257 6.57 6.88 3.64
CA GLU A 257 6.39 7.01 5.08
C GLU A 257 5.63 5.83 5.70
N SER A 258 4.61 5.30 5.01
CA SER A 258 3.83 4.14 5.48
C SER A 258 4.72 2.90 5.55
N PHE A 259 5.57 2.67 4.55
CA PHE A 259 6.54 1.57 4.54
C PHE A 259 7.62 1.73 5.61
N ARG A 260 8.13 2.96 5.82
CA ARG A 260 9.09 3.24 6.89
C ARG A 260 8.49 2.98 8.27
N LYS A 261 7.26 3.44 8.52
CA LYS A 261 6.51 3.17 9.77
C LYS A 261 6.32 1.67 9.97
N MET A 262 5.90 0.95 8.92
CA MET A 262 5.77 -0.50 8.94
C MET A 262 7.10 -1.21 9.27
N CYS A 263 8.21 -0.78 8.65
CA CYS A 263 9.53 -1.37 8.84
C CYS A 263 10.00 -1.38 10.30
N PHE A 264 9.71 -0.32 11.07
CA PHE A 264 10.08 -0.29 12.49
C PHE A 264 9.41 -1.39 13.31
N THR A 265 8.28 -1.89 12.84
CA THR A 265 7.46 -2.86 13.55
C THR A 265 7.57 -4.26 12.97
N SER A 266 7.88 -4.39 11.67
CA SER A 266 7.83 -5.67 10.96
C SER A 266 8.87 -6.66 11.47
N ARG A 267 8.59 -7.94 11.24
CA ARG A 267 9.53 -9.03 11.52
C ARG A 267 10.75 -8.93 10.62
N ASN A 268 10.52 -8.65 9.34
CA ASN A 268 11.57 -8.56 8.34
C ASN A 268 11.53 -7.21 7.60
N ALA A 269 12.56 -6.39 7.81
CA ALA A 269 12.69 -5.09 7.14
C ALA A 269 12.88 -5.24 5.61
N CYS A 270 13.55 -6.32 5.16
CA CYS A 270 13.76 -6.59 3.74
C CYS A 270 12.46 -6.93 3.01
N HIS A 271 11.53 -7.65 3.65
CA HIS A 271 10.24 -7.95 3.05
C HIS A 271 9.42 -6.66 2.83
N VAL A 272 9.44 -5.73 3.81
CA VAL A 272 8.80 -4.41 3.68
C VAL A 272 9.44 -3.58 2.57
N ALA A 273 10.77 -3.57 2.47
CA ALA A 273 11.46 -2.82 1.43
C ALA A 273 11.24 -3.43 0.02
N ARG A 274 11.20 -4.76 -0.11
CA ARG A 274 10.78 -5.41 -1.37
C ARG A 274 9.30 -5.14 -1.70
N ALA A 275 8.43 -5.01 -0.70
CA ALA A 275 7.03 -4.61 -0.90
C ALA A 275 6.92 -3.19 -1.48
N TYR A 276 7.74 -2.25 -0.99
CA TYR A 276 7.85 -0.90 -1.52
C TYR A 276 8.27 -0.91 -3.00
N SER A 277 9.32 -1.67 -3.33
CA SER A 277 9.80 -1.80 -4.72
C SER A 277 8.79 -2.49 -5.62
N ALA A 278 8.07 -3.49 -5.13
CA ALA A 278 6.99 -4.15 -5.86
C ALA A 278 5.85 -3.18 -6.16
N LEU A 279 5.43 -2.36 -5.19
CA LEU A 279 4.43 -1.29 -5.41
C LEU A 279 4.93 -0.31 -6.47
N CYS A 280 6.20 0.07 -6.38
CA CYS A 280 6.82 0.96 -7.34
C CYS A 280 6.76 0.46 -8.79
N ALA A 281 7.09 -0.82 -8.96
CA ALA A 281 7.05 -1.48 -10.26
C ALA A 281 5.64 -1.47 -10.87
N THR A 282 4.59 -1.58 -10.04
CA THR A 282 3.20 -1.44 -10.53
C THR A 282 2.87 -0.05 -11.06
N LYS A 283 3.61 0.98 -10.62
CA LYS A 283 3.51 2.36 -11.13
C LYS A 283 4.43 2.61 -12.32
N GLY A 284 5.14 1.59 -12.82
CA GLY A 284 6.00 1.67 -14.00
C GLY A 284 7.41 2.18 -13.71
N VAL A 285 7.77 2.34 -12.43
CA VAL A 285 9.12 2.70 -11.98
C VAL A 285 9.81 1.44 -11.51
N MET A 286 10.73 0.92 -12.33
CA MET A 286 11.58 -0.20 -11.94
C MET A 286 12.74 0.34 -11.13
N ASP A 287 12.85 -0.11 -9.88
CA ASP A 287 13.97 0.21 -9.00
C ASP A 287 14.72 -1.07 -8.63
N VAL A 288 16.05 -1.00 -8.60
CA VAL A 288 16.93 -2.12 -8.18
C VAL A 288 17.04 -2.18 -6.65
N PHE A 289 16.47 -1.19 -5.97
CA PHE A 289 16.45 -1.05 -4.53
C PHE A 289 15.46 -2.03 -3.85
N PRO A 290 15.68 -2.44 -2.58
CA PRO A 290 16.86 -2.23 -1.74
C PRO A 290 18.05 -3.12 -2.12
N LEU A 291 19.21 -2.50 -2.36
CA LEU A 291 20.49 -3.22 -2.45
C LEU A 291 20.87 -3.72 -1.04
N GLY A 292 21.09 -5.02 -0.86
CA GLY A 292 21.41 -5.63 0.45
C GLY A 292 20.22 -6.34 1.11
N CYS A 293 19.08 -6.33 0.43
CA CYS A 293 18.14 -7.44 0.39
C CYS A 293 18.16 -8.00 -1.06
#